data_AF-A0A662Q4P6-F1
#
_entry.id   AF-A0A662Q4P6-F1
#
_cell.length_a   1.000
_cell.length_b   1.000
_cell.length_c   1.000
_cell.angle_alpha   90.00
_cell.angle_beta   90.00
_cell.angle_gamma   90.00
#
_symmetry.space_group_name_H-M   'P 1'
#
loop_
_entity.id
_entity.type
_entity.pdbx_description
1 polymer ?
#
loop_
_entity_poly.entity_id
_entity_poly.type
_entity_poly.pdbx_seq_one_letter_code
_entity_poly.pdbx_strand_id
1 'polypeptide(L)'
;MYRDLDALARAVLEVDEKVKDHLEAAAILEAIGVTPRVAKELGYSDTFELAKEVMKIIDYYRLTLGEILVEEKPTKLQRMMEAVKLFISGVFFSAPWLLITISYMLFGISLLPEYEEPLRATAIDIALILSIVITSILPPIFMRKLQFHFYQED
;
A
#
# COMPACT_ATOMS: atom_id res chain seq x y z
N MET A 1 -8.03 27.64 28.46
CA MET A 1 -7.13 27.62 27.29
C MET A 1 -6.44 26.28 27.14
N TYR A 2 -5.39 25.92 27.90
CA TYR A 2 -4.73 24.60 27.72
C TYR A 2 -5.65 23.39 27.98
N ARG A 3 -6.52 23.46 29.01
CA ARG A 3 -7.49 22.39 29.30
C ARG A 3 -8.44 22.07 28.14
N ASP A 4 -8.80 23.08 27.35
CA ASP A 4 -9.76 22.93 26.25
C ASP A 4 -9.08 22.29 25.04
N LEU A 5 -7.82 22.62 24.78
CA LEU A 5 -7.00 22.02 23.73
C LEU A 5 -6.64 20.56 24.03
N ASP A 6 -6.34 20.23 25.29
CA ASP A 6 -6.09 18.84 25.70
C ASP A 6 -7.34 17.96 25.52
N ALA A 7 -8.52 18.50 25.83
CA ALA A 7 -9.79 17.79 25.62
C ALA A 7 -10.06 17.57 24.13
N LEU A 8 -9.78 18.57 23.29
CA LEU A 8 -9.91 18.44 21.83
C LEU A 8 -8.90 17.43 21.24
N ALA A 9 -7.66 17.44 21.71
CA ALA A 9 -6.64 16.47 21.29
C ALA A 9 -7.04 15.03 21.63
N ARG A 10 -7.61 14.80 22.82
CA ARG A 10 -8.16 13.50 23.21
C ARG A 10 -9.36 13.11 22.35
N ALA A 11 -10.29 14.03 22.10
CA ALA A 11 -11.44 13.76 21.26
C ALA A 11 -11.02 13.39 19.82
N VAL A 12 -10.00 14.04 19.27
CA VAL A 12 -9.44 13.68 17.96
C VAL A 12 -8.83 12.28 17.98
N LEU A 13 -8.05 11.95 19.01
CA LEU A 13 -7.45 10.62 19.17
C LEU A 13 -8.48 9.51 19.45
N GLU A 14 -9.60 9.82 20.11
CA GLU A 14 -10.71 8.88 20.32
C GLU A 14 -11.45 8.57 19.01
N VAL A 15 -11.50 9.51 18.07
CA VAL A 15 -12.08 9.29 16.73
C VAL A 15 -11.12 8.55 15.82
N ASP A 16 -9.85 8.99 15.78
CA ASP A 16 -8.79 8.35 15.00
C ASP A 16 -7.44 8.48 15.71
N GLU A 17 -6.97 7.36 16.27
CA GLU A 17 -5.66 7.24 16.90
C GLU A 17 -4.50 7.47 15.91
N LYS A 18 -4.72 7.20 14.61
CA LYS A 18 -3.71 7.24 13.55
C LYS A 18 -3.65 8.57 12.80
N VAL A 19 -4.30 9.64 13.27
CA VAL A 19 -4.33 10.96 12.60
C VAL A 19 -2.92 11.42 12.18
N LYS A 20 -2.69 11.67 10.89
CA LYS A 20 -1.33 11.86 10.34
C LYS A 20 -0.94 13.31 10.26
N ASP A 21 -1.88 14.18 9.95
CA ASP A 21 -1.63 15.60 9.74
C ASP A 21 -2.71 16.50 10.33
N HIS A 22 -2.41 17.80 10.32
CA HIS A 22 -3.31 18.84 10.83
C HIS A 22 -4.55 19.04 9.95
N LEU A 23 -4.58 18.53 8.72
CA LEU A 23 -5.75 18.61 7.84
C LEU A 23 -6.78 17.53 8.21
N GLU A 24 -6.32 16.30 8.44
CA GLU A 24 -7.12 15.21 9.00
C GLU A 24 -7.64 15.60 10.38
N ALA A 25 -6.79 16.16 11.24
CA ALA A 25 -7.23 16.67 12.54
C ALA A 25 -8.28 17.79 12.40
N ALA A 26 -8.14 18.71 11.43
CA ALA A 26 -9.15 19.74 11.17
C ALA A 26 -10.49 19.15 10.71
N ALA A 27 -10.47 18.14 9.84
CA ALA A 27 -11.67 17.45 9.38
C ALA A 27 -12.39 16.72 10.54
N ILE A 28 -11.63 16.07 11.42
CA ILE A 28 -12.18 15.41 12.62
C ILE A 28 -12.76 16.45 13.58
N LEU A 29 -12.05 17.56 13.82
CA LEU A 29 -12.54 18.68 14.64
C LEU A 29 -13.85 19.24 14.08
N GLU A 30 -13.94 19.42 12.76
CA GLU A 30 -15.18 19.85 12.11
C GLU A 30 -16.31 18.82 12.26
N ALA A 31 -16.00 17.52 12.13
CA ALA A 31 -16.96 16.42 12.29
C ALA A 31 -17.54 16.33 13.72
N ILE A 32 -16.73 16.61 14.75
CA ILE A 32 -17.20 16.68 16.14
C ILE A 32 -17.88 18.01 16.49
N GLY A 33 -18.05 18.92 15.51
CA GLY A 33 -18.83 20.15 15.64
C GLY A 33 -18.00 21.40 15.94
N VAL A 34 -16.67 21.36 15.84
CA VAL A 34 -15.81 22.54 15.98
C VAL A 34 -15.87 23.37 14.69
N THR A 35 -16.85 24.28 14.67
CA THR A 35 -17.01 25.23 13.56
C THR A 35 -15.99 26.38 13.65
N PRO A 36 -15.77 27.13 12.56
CA PRO A 36 -14.91 28.32 12.59
C PRO A 36 -15.31 29.38 13.62
N ARG A 37 -16.57 29.38 14.08
CA ARG A 37 -17.03 30.26 15.19
C ARG A 37 -16.43 29.82 16.52
N VAL A 38 -16.46 28.51 16.80
CA VAL A 38 -15.90 27.92 18.02
C VAL A 38 -14.38 28.11 18.06
N ALA A 39 -13.70 27.96 16.92
CA ALA A 39 -12.26 28.24 16.83
C ALA A 39 -11.93 29.70 17.19
N LYS A 40 -12.74 30.66 16.72
CA LYS A 40 -12.59 32.09 17.06
C LYS A 40 -12.88 32.39 18.52
N GLU A 41 -13.85 31.73 19.13
CA GLU A 41 -14.13 31.82 20.57
C GLU A 41 -12.95 31.31 21.41
N LEU A 42 -12.22 30.32 20.91
CA LEU A 42 -11.00 29.80 21.52
C LEU A 42 -9.74 30.65 21.23
N GLY A 43 -9.86 31.73 20.45
CA GLY A 43 -8.77 32.65 20.13
C GLY A 43 -8.00 32.32 18.86
N TYR A 44 -8.49 31.41 18.03
CA TYR A 44 -7.87 31.01 16.77
C TYR A 44 -8.56 31.63 15.55
N SER A 45 -7.81 31.96 14.50
CA SER A 45 -8.36 32.60 13.30
C SER A 45 -9.29 31.69 12.51
N ASP A 46 -8.98 30.40 12.46
CA ASP A 46 -9.73 29.36 11.76
C ASP A 46 -9.55 27.99 12.44
N THR A 47 -10.34 27.01 11.99
CA THR A 47 -10.26 25.62 12.49
C THR A 47 -8.91 24.97 12.16
N PHE A 48 -8.20 25.44 11.12
CA PHE A 48 -6.90 24.90 10.72
C PHE A 48 -5.77 25.29 11.68
N GLU A 49 -5.72 26.54 12.12
CA GLU A 49 -4.79 27.02 13.14
C GLU A 49 -5.04 26.32 14.48
N LEU A 50 -6.30 26.13 14.84
CA LEU A 50 -6.66 25.31 16.01
C LEU A 50 -6.15 23.87 15.84
N ALA A 51 -6.35 23.26 14.67
CA ALA A 51 -5.89 21.90 14.40
C ALA A 51 -4.36 21.76 14.46
N LYS A 52 -3.60 22.78 14.04
CA LYS A 52 -2.13 22.79 14.21
C LYS A 52 -1.71 22.74 15.67
N GLU A 53 -2.35 23.53 16.54
CA GLU A 53 -2.03 23.51 17.97
C GLU A 53 -2.46 22.20 18.64
N VAL A 54 -3.63 21.66 18.26
CA VAL A 54 -4.08 20.34 18.71
C VAL A 54 -3.08 19.25 18.27
N MET A 55 -2.58 19.32 17.03
CA MET A 55 -1.61 18.36 16.51
C MET A 55 -0.29 18.38 17.30
N LYS A 56 0.18 19.56 17.77
CA LYS A 56 1.36 19.64 18.64
C LYS A 56 1.17 18.89 19.96
N ILE A 57 -0.04 18.91 20.52
CA ILE A 57 -0.37 18.16 21.75
C ILE A 57 -0.46 16.67 21.46
N ILE A 58 -1.07 16.28 20.33
CA ILE A 58 -1.11 14.89 19.88
C ILE A 58 0.30 14.34 19.67
N ASP A 59 1.19 15.10 19.02
CA ASP A 59 2.59 14.73 18.84
C ASP A 59 3.32 14.61 20.19
N TYR A 60 3.04 15.50 21.13
CA TYR A 60 3.55 15.39 22.50
C TYR A 60 3.06 14.12 23.20
N TYR A 61 1.78 13.75 23.05
CA TYR A 61 1.26 12.48 23.56
C TYR A 61 1.91 11.28 22.90
N ARG A 62 2.11 11.29 21.58
CA ARG A 62 2.83 10.22 20.87
C ARG A 62 4.26 10.05 21.37
N LEU A 63 4.97 11.15 21.59
CA LEU A 63 6.35 11.14 22.08
C LEU A 63 6.47 10.72 23.56
N THR A 64 5.47 11.07 24.38
CA THR A 64 5.52 10.85 25.84
C THR A 64 4.91 9.52 26.27
N LEU A 65 3.82 9.08 25.62
CA LEU A 65 3.11 7.83 25.94
C LEU A 65 3.59 6.62 25.13
N GLY A 66 4.35 6.80 24.04
CA GLY A 66 5.02 5.70 23.34
C GLY A 66 4.14 4.59 22.74
N GLU A 67 2.82 4.61 22.93
CA GLU A 67 1.90 3.51 22.61
C GLU A 67 0.71 3.89 21.72
N ILE A 68 0.65 5.12 21.20
CA ILE A 68 -0.26 5.37 20.07
C ILE A 68 0.48 4.84 18.85
N LEU A 69 0.13 3.61 18.47
CA LEU A 69 0.65 2.79 17.37
C LEU A 69 0.78 3.59 16.07
N VAL A 70 1.82 4.43 15.98
CA VAL A 70 2.46 4.73 14.73
C VAL A 70 3.00 3.38 14.30
N GLU A 71 2.31 2.72 13.37
CA GLU A 71 2.84 1.55 12.67
C GLU A 71 4.33 1.77 12.47
N GLU A 72 5.14 0.92 13.11
CA GLU A 72 6.58 0.98 12.96
C GLU A 72 6.83 0.99 11.46
N LYS A 73 7.35 2.11 10.94
CA LYS A 73 7.70 2.21 9.52
C LYS A 73 8.45 0.93 9.18
N PRO A 74 7.96 0.10 8.23
CA PRO A 74 8.45 -1.24 8.10
C PRO A 74 9.96 -1.16 7.94
N THR A 75 10.65 -1.87 8.82
CA THR A 75 12.11 -1.83 8.92
C THR A 75 12.68 -2.11 7.53
N LYS A 76 13.84 -1.54 7.16
CA LYS A 76 14.42 -1.76 5.81
C LYS A 76 14.45 -3.24 5.39
N LEU A 77 14.64 -4.13 6.37
CA LEU A 77 14.59 -5.58 6.24
C LEU A 77 13.18 -6.12 5.93
N GLN A 78 12.13 -5.62 6.61
CA GLN A 78 10.74 -5.98 6.34
C GLN A 78 10.30 -5.51 4.95
N ARG A 79 10.63 -4.26 4.57
CA ARG A 79 10.36 -3.77 3.20
C ARG A 79 11.07 -4.60 2.13
N MET A 80 12.31 -5.00 2.39
CA MET A 80 13.05 -5.86 1.47
C MET A 80 12.40 -7.24 1.36
N MET A 81 11.95 -7.80 2.48
CA MET A 81 11.30 -9.11 2.52
C MET A 81 9.93 -9.08 1.82
N GLU A 82 9.16 -8.01 1.99
CA GLU A 82 7.92 -7.77 1.24
C GLU A 82 8.19 -7.61 -0.25
N ALA A 83 9.22 -6.85 -0.63
CA ALA A 83 9.61 -6.71 -2.04
C ALA A 83 10.01 -8.04 -2.66
N VAL A 84 10.75 -8.90 -1.92
CA VAL A 84 11.08 -10.27 -2.36
C VAL A 84 9.82 -11.12 -2.48
N LYS A 85 8.90 -11.05 -1.51
CA LYS A 85 7.62 -11.77 -1.55
C LYS A 85 6.78 -11.35 -2.77
N LEU A 86 6.68 -10.05 -3.03
CA LEU A 86 5.99 -9.48 -4.18
C LEU A 86 6.65 -9.89 -5.50
N PHE A 87 7.99 -9.89 -5.54
CA PHE A 87 8.76 -10.32 -6.70
C PHE A 87 8.54 -11.81 -7.01
N ILE A 88 8.67 -12.68 -6.00
CA ILE A 88 8.45 -14.13 -6.16
C ILE A 88 7.02 -14.40 -6.60
N SER A 89 6.05 -13.76 -5.95
CA SER A 89 4.63 -13.85 -6.35
C SER A 89 4.45 -13.42 -7.80
N GLY A 90 5.02 -12.28 -8.17
CA GLY A 90 5.03 -11.78 -9.55
C GLY A 90 5.60 -12.79 -10.54
N VAL A 91 6.74 -13.40 -10.24
CA VAL A 91 7.40 -14.40 -11.10
C VAL A 91 6.54 -15.66 -11.27
N PHE A 92 5.95 -16.19 -10.19
CA PHE A 92 5.08 -17.37 -10.28
C PHE A 92 3.80 -17.10 -11.05
N PHE A 93 3.19 -15.92 -10.88
CA PHE A 93 2.00 -15.54 -11.63
C PHE A 93 2.31 -15.20 -13.08
N SER A 94 3.45 -14.54 -13.33
CA SER A 94 3.77 -14.06 -14.66
C SER A 94 4.37 -15.16 -15.51
N ALA A 95 5.14 -16.10 -14.96
CA ALA A 95 5.99 -16.98 -15.76
C ALA A 95 5.88 -18.49 -15.44
N PRO A 96 4.69 -19.12 -15.54
CA PRO A 96 4.54 -20.58 -15.43
C PRO A 96 5.45 -21.35 -16.41
N TRP A 97 5.79 -20.76 -17.56
CA TRP A 97 6.66 -21.35 -18.57
C TRP A 97 8.13 -21.50 -18.12
N LEU A 98 8.56 -20.83 -17.04
CA LEU A 98 9.90 -21.06 -16.48
C LEU A 98 10.08 -22.51 -16.02
N LEU A 99 9.00 -23.22 -15.73
CA LEU A 99 9.07 -24.67 -15.47
C LEU A 99 9.59 -25.45 -16.67
N ILE A 100 9.31 -25.00 -17.90
CA ILE A 100 9.80 -25.62 -19.13
C ILE A 100 11.32 -25.44 -19.23
N THR A 101 11.83 -24.24 -18.96
CA THR A 101 13.28 -23.96 -19.02
C THR A 101 14.04 -24.62 -17.86
N ILE A 102 13.48 -24.61 -16.66
CA ILE A 102 14.05 -25.30 -15.48
C ILE A 102 14.09 -26.81 -15.72
N SER A 103 13.02 -27.39 -16.28
CA SER A 103 12.98 -28.81 -16.62
C SER A 103 14.06 -29.17 -17.64
N TYR A 104 14.20 -28.35 -18.68
CA TYR A 104 15.25 -28.54 -19.69
C TYR A 104 16.65 -28.44 -19.09
N MET A 105 16.89 -27.47 -18.20
CA MET A 105 18.20 -27.26 -17.59
C MET A 105 18.59 -28.37 -16.60
N LEU A 106 17.64 -28.86 -15.79
CA LEU A 106 17.92 -29.85 -14.74
C LEU A 106 17.88 -31.29 -15.25
N PHE A 107 16.99 -31.61 -16.17
CA PHE A 107 16.76 -32.98 -16.62
C PHE A 107 17.23 -33.22 -18.05
N GLY A 108 17.53 -32.17 -18.82
CA GLY A 108 17.87 -32.29 -20.25
C GLY A 108 16.70 -32.73 -21.12
N ILE A 109 15.47 -32.72 -20.57
CA ILE A 109 14.25 -33.16 -21.26
C ILE A 109 13.45 -31.94 -21.69
N SER A 110 13.13 -31.86 -22.98
CA SER A 110 12.15 -30.91 -23.48
C SER A 110 10.76 -31.35 -23.04
N LEU A 111 10.05 -30.49 -22.28
CA LEU A 111 8.63 -30.68 -22.01
C LEU A 111 7.75 -30.33 -23.21
N LEU A 112 8.33 -29.72 -24.24
CA LEU A 112 7.63 -29.39 -25.47
C LEU A 112 7.60 -30.61 -26.39
N PRO A 113 6.49 -30.84 -27.09
CA PRO A 113 6.36 -31.94 -28.02
C PRO A 113 7.36 -31.83 -29.17
N GLU A 114 8.18 -32.87 -29.36
CA GLU A 114 9.03 -33.03 -30.53
C GLU A 114 8.20 -33.59 -31.69
N TYR A 115 8.04 -32.80 -32.75
CA TYR A 115 7.31 -33.21 -33.95
C TYR A 115 8.29 -33.50 -35.10
N GLU A 116 8.05 -34.60 -35.82
CA GLU A 116 8.89 -35.00 -36.96
C GLU A 116 8.79 -34.02 -38.15
N GLU A 117 7.66 -33.31 -38.30
CA GLU A 117 7.46 -32.32 -39.36
C GLU A 117 7.89 -30.90 -38.91
N PRO A 118 8.93 -30.30 -39.53
CA PRO A 118 9.49 -29.03 -39.08
C PRO A 118 8.51 -27.85 -39.22
N LEU A 119 7.58 -27.92 -40.18
CA LEU A 119 6.59 -26.88 -40.40
C LEU A 119 5.59 -26.79 -39.23
N ARG A 120 5.20 -27.94 -38.65
CA ARG A 120 4.25 -28.01 -37.53
C ARG A 120 4.91 -27.58 -36.22
N ALA A 121 6.14 -28.03 -35.99
CA ALA A 121 6.94 -27.61 -34.83
C ALA A 121 7.05 -26.08 -34.76
N THR A 122 7.47 -25.45 -35.86
CA THR A 122 7.63 -23.99 -35.95
C THR A 122 6.31 -23.24 -35.70
N ALA A 123 5.19 -23.72 -36.25
CA ALA A 123 3.89 -23.08 -36.08
C ALA A 123 3.41 -23.12 -34.61
N ILE A 124 3.65 -24.24 -33.93
CA ILE A 124 3.28 -24.42 -32.53
C ILE A 124 4.17 -23.57 -31.63
N ASP A 125 5.48 -23.51 -31.89
CA ASP A 125 6.42 -22.69 -31.13
C ASP A 125 6.10 -21.18 -31.29
N ILE A 126 5.78 -20.73 -32.50
CA ILE A 126 5.35 -19.34 -32.74
C ILE A 126 4.05 -19.04 -32.00
N ALA A 127 3.08 -19.95 -32.03
CA ALA A 127 1.82 -19.78 -31.30
C ALA A 127 2.03 -19.72 -29.78
N LEU A 128 2.92 -20.55 -29.25
CA LEU A 128 3.29 -20.56 -27.83
C LEU A 128 3.97 -19.25 -27.41
N ILE A 129 4.97 -18.80 -28.17
CA ILE A 129 5.68 -17.54 -27.92
C ILE A 129 4.68 -16.37 -27.96
N LEU A 130 3.80 -16.34 -28.96
CA LEU A 130 2.79 -15.29 -29.10
C LEU A 130 1.81 -15.29 -27.91
N SER A 131 1.36 -16.47 -27.47
CA SER A 131 0.51 -16.63 -26.30
C SER A 131 1.19 -16.08 -25.04
N ILE A 132 2.48 -16.40 -24.83
CA ILE A 132 3.28 -15.90 -23.71
C ILE A 132 3.41 -14.38 -23.75
N VAL A 133 3.72 -13.79 -24.92
CA VAL A 133 3.88 -12.33 -25.05
C VAL A 133 2.57 -11.61 -24.75
N ILE A 134 1.44 -12.09 -25.29
CA ILE A 134 0.12 -11.50 -25.04
C ILE A 134 -0.27 -11.62 -23.56
N THR A 135 -0.06 -12.79 -22.96
CA THR A 135 -0.39 -13.04 -21.54
C THR A 135 0.58 -12.39 -20.57
N SER A 136 1.79 -12.00 -20.98
CA SER A 136 2.74 -11.28 -20.11
C SER A 136 2.44 -9.78 -19.99
N ILE A 137 1.72 -9.19 -20.95
CA ILE A 137 1.43 -7.75 -20.98
C ILE A 137 0.21 -7.40 -20.12
N LEU A 138 -0.76 -8.31 -20.01
CA LEU A 138 -2.01 -8.08 -19.29
C LEU A 138 -1.88 -8.03 -17.74
N PRO A 139 -1.12 -8.93 -17.08
CA PRO A 139 -1.03 -9.00 -15.63
C PRO A 139 -0.47 -7.73 -14.99
N PRO A 140 0.60 -7.08 -15.48
CA PRO A 140 1.12 -5.86 -14.84
C PRO A 140 0.09 -4.71 -14.76
N ILE A 141 -0.77 -4.58 -15.78
CA ILE A 141 -1.80 -3.54 -15.84
C ILE A 141 -2.93 -3.82 -14.85
N PHE A 142 -3.39 -5.07 -14.78
CA PHE A 142 -4.42 -5.47 -13.82
C PHE A 142 -3.91 -5.53 -12.38
N MET A 143 -2.69 -6.02 -12.18
CA MET A 143 -2.05 -6.13 -10.86
C MET A 143 -1.85 -4.76 -10.24
N ARG A 144 -1.48 -3.73 -11.02
CA ARG A 144 -1.38 -2.36 -10.53
C ARG A 144 -2.73 -1.82 -10.01
N LYS A 145 -3.84 -2.19 -10.66
CA LYS A 145 -5.19 -1.79 -10.20
C LYS A 145 -5.65 -2.58 -8.99
N LEU A 146 -5.39 -3.90 -8.95
CA LEU A 146 -5.72 -4.75 -7.80
C LEU A 146 -4.92 -4.38 -6.55
N GLN A 147 -3.62 -4.15 -6.69
CA GLN A 147 -2.77 -3.73 -5.57
C GLN A 147 -3.23 -2.41 -4.96
N PHE A 148 -3.69 -1.46 -5.77
CA PHE A 148 -4.24 -0.20 -5.26
C PHE A 148 -5.47 -0.43 -4.38
N HIS A 149 -6.37 -1.34 -4.75
CA HIS A 149 -7.55 -1.65 -3.94
C HIS A 149 -7.21 -2.42 -2.66
N PHE A 150 -6.34 -3.42 -2.73
CA PHE A 150 -5.92 -4.15 -1.53
C PHE A 150 -5.18 -3.28 -0.51
N TYR A 151 -4.38 -2.30 -0.96
CA TYR A 151 -3.66 -1.38 -0.07
C TYR A 151 -4.54 -0.24 0.50
N GLN A 152 -5.80 -0.14 0.07
CA GLN A 152 -6.78 0.78 0.63
C GLN A 152 -7.66 0.11 1.70
N GLU A 153 -7.64 -1.22 1.80
CA GLU A 153 -8.42 -1.99 2.78
C GLU A 153 -7.62 -2.33 4.06
N ASP A 154 -6.30 -2.07 4.08
CA ASP A 154 -5.41 -2.12 5.26
C ASP A 154 -5.09 -0.70 5.78
#